data_AF-A0AA97PI22-F1
#
_entry.id   AF-A0AA97PI22-F1
#
_cell.length_a   1.000
_cell.length_b   1.000
_cell.length_c   1.000
_cell.angle_alpha   90.00
_cell.angle_beta   90.00
_cell.angle_gamma   90.00
#
_symmetry.space_group_name_H-M   'P 1'
#
loop_
_entity.id
_entity.type
_entity.pdbx_description
1 polymer ?
#
loop_
_entity_poly.entity_id
_entity_poly.type
_entity_poly.pdbx_seq_one_letter_code
_entity_poly.pdbx_strand_id
1 'polypeptide(L)'
;MRSPAQGRRLYRDTARIRLASQEGMDNSIIKRLRAENNTNPRDSLGWIFRQILISRSQRDQNRWKSVLSEHDKRCLAYVASGILSDEFRALLRIPGLWHQLPFGNMHKIQAMKCFEESSHYLTQILSIFTGFVRGNTQLLESIDNYTVAALEGKCPGLFKHERRQLEPLLESGKLLPGASFEQRQLFFDAVCEFKRQIPSLSTFFRDMSYLEGCARYIKELVKVERDSTVRQSLRDIFQGDENSDCVIQSSDTNFHNLRVSAVEEQFDIAQRQLWLCAMRKSLASPVGPQTALLAKSKRPSEDPVSLIQLALVSQKLGFHSSQIDQLASGDLHKEIATETLLRIQQQLNHTDGRDSFQPALKTIVNLVQEKTSLKEIEGNGDESHVQDVEAAIRVLMSDWHPYDAFTQSGLSIYECFDSAISNDGKILMRRVY
;
A
#
# COMPACT_ATOMS: atom_id res chain seq x y z
N MET A 1 57.87 51.01 8.99
CA MET A 1 58.04 50.27 10.27
C MET A 1 56.67 49.82 10.78
N ARG A 2 56.61 48.72 11.55
CA ARG A 2 55.53 48.22 12.45
C ARG A 2 54.04 48.36 12.03
N SER A 3 53.31 47.23 12.07
CA SER A 3 51.84 47.14 12.14
C SER A 3 51.34 47.34 13.59
N PRO A 4 50.02 47.51 13.89
CA PRO A 4 49.18 46.32 14.11
C PRO A 4 47.65 46.41 13.79
N ALA A 5 47.16 45.37 13.08
CA ALA A 5 45.97 44.54 13.41
C ALA A 5 44.49 45.04 13.38
N GLN A 6 43.61 44.03 13.20
CA GLN A 6 42.13 43.98 13.36
C GLN A 6 41.25 44.62 12.25
N GLY A 7 40.25 43.94 11.65
CA GLY A 7 39.98 42.49 11.58
C GLY A 7 38.54 42.08 11.18
N ARG A 8 38.39 40.84 10.66
CA ARG A 8 37.10 40.08 10.42
C ARG A 8 36.20 40.60 9.27
N ARG A 9 35.36 39.81 8.58
CA ARG A 9 35.19 38.34 8.40
C ARG A 9 34.56 38.12 7.00
N LEU A 10 35.14 37.34 6.08
CA LEU A 10 35.07 35.86 5.92
C LEU A 10 33.85 35.38 5.09
N TYR A 11 34.09 35.11 3.79
CA TYR A 11 33.20 34.34 2.90
C TYR A 11 34.02 33.67 1.77
N ARG A 12 34.78 32.62 2.10
CA ARG A 12 35.53 31.77 1.14
C ARG A 12 35.79 30.37 1.74
N ASP A 13 34.85 29.44 1.55
CA ASP A 13 35.03 28.02 1.88
C ASP A 13 35.05 27.11 0.64
N THR A 14 35.94 27.43 -0.31
CA THR A 14 36.43 26.47 -1.30
C THR A 14 37.54 25.61 -0.67
N ALA A 15 37.17 24.73 0.27
CA ALA A 15 38.09 23.98 1.11
C ALA A 15 38.34 22.53 0.64
N ARG A 16 39.21 22.41 -0.37
CA ARG A 16 40.26 21.37 -0.51
C ARG A 16 39.90 19.88 -0.24
N ILE A 17 39.69 19.13 -1.32
CA ILE A 17 39.96 17.68 -1.35
C ILE A 17 41.47 17.46 -1.58
N ARG A 18 42.21 17.14 -0.50
CA ARG A 18 43.61 16.63 -0.42
C ARG A 18 43.99 16.64 1.08
N LEU A 19 44.52 15.61 1.73
CA LEU A 19 44.98 14.28 1.30
C LEU A 19 44.57 13.22 2.34
N ALA A 20 44.46 11.96 1.90
CA ALA A 20 44.74 10.79 2.73
C ALA A 20 45.42 9.74 1.83
N SER A 21 46.66 9.38 2.15
CA SER A 21 47.45 8.37 1.46
C SER A 21 47.07 6.95 1.91
N GLN A 22 47.82 5.93 1.48
CA GLN A 22 47.59 4.53 1.85
C GLN A 22 47.56 4.34 3.37
N GLU A 23 46.41 3.98 3.93
CA GLU A 23 46.26 3.07 5.07
C GLU A 23 44.78 2.69 5.27
N GLY A 24 44.48 1.87 6.27
CA GLY A 24 43.14 1.32 6.51
C GLY A 24 42.08 2.40 6.76
N MET A 25 40.88 2.20 6.22
CA MET A 25 39.75 3.14 6.38
C MET A 25 39.35 3.25 7.85
N ASP A 26 39.64 4.39 8.48
CA ASP A 26 39.47 4.59 9.91
C ASP A 26 38.03 4.33 10.39
N ASN A 27 37.91 3.50 11.42
CA ASN A 27 36.66 3.21 12.11
C ASN A 27 35.98 4.46 12.67
N SER A 28 36.69 5.56 12.91
CA SER A 28 36.09 6.85 13.29
C SER A 28 35.18 7.42 12.20
N ILE A 29 35.55 7.25 10.92
CA ILE A 29 34.76 7.70 9.76
C ILE A 29 33.51 6.83 9.60
N ILE A 30 33.65 5.50 9.72
CA ILE A 30 32.52 4.57 9.66
C ILE A 30 31.56 4.79 10.85
N LYS A 31 32.09 5.11 12.05
CA LYS A 31 31.26 5.50 13.21
C LYS A 31 30.56 6.84 13.02
N ARG A 32 31.22 7.85 12.41
CA ARG A 32 30.59 9.13 12.06
C ARG A 32 29.44 8.95 11.08
N LEU A 33 29.66 8.29 9.95
CA LEU A 33 28.61 8.03 8.95
C LEU A 33 27.41 7.26 9.55
N ARG A 34 27.66 6.31 10.46
CA ARG A 34 26.59 5.59 11.18
C ARG A 34 25.83 6.43 12.23
N ALA A 35 26.41 7.52 12.72
CA ALA A 35 25.78 8.47 13.65
C ALA A 35 25.11 9.67 12.93
N GLU A 36 25.67 10.12 11.81
CA GLU A 36 25.21 11.24 10.98
C GLU A 36 24.06 10.84 10.03
N ASN A 37 23.75 9.53 9.99
CA ASN A 37 22.67 8.85 9.24
C ASN A 37 21.24 9.41 9.47
N ASN A 38 21.07 10.36 10.38
CA ASN A 38 19.79 11.02 10.71
C ASN A 38 19.77 12.54 10.43
N THR A 39 20.86 13.17 9.95
CA THR A 39 20.95 14.64 9.85
C THR A 39 21.53 15.21 8.56
N ASN A 40 22.35 14.48 7.80
CA ASN A 40 22.84 14.95 6.49
C ASN A 40 22.10 14.28 5.32
N PRO A 41 21.39 15.01 4.44
CA PRO A 41 20.72 14.41 3.28
C PRO A 41 21.65 13.61 2.36
N ARG A 42 22.93 13.99 2.29
CA ARG A 42 23.95 13.34 1.45
C ARG A 42 24.52 12.05 2.02
N ASP A 43 24.18 11.63 3.23
CA ASP A 43 24.65 10.36 3.80
C ASP A 43 23.51 9.33 3.99
N SER A 44 22.29 9.68 3.55
CA SER A 44 21.12 8.80 3.62
C SER A 44 21.30 7.48 2.84
N LEU A 45 20.75 6.38 3.37
CA LEU A 45 20.90 5.03 2.80
C LEU A 45 20.55 4.95 1.30
N GLY A 46 19.45 5.62 0.90
CA GLY A 46 19.03 5.68 -0.50
C GLY A 46 19.98 6.47 -1.40
N TRP A 47 20.59 7.54 -0.89
CA TRP A 47 21.63 8.27 -1.60
C TRP A 47 22.87 7.39 -1.80
N ILE A 48 23.28 6.62 -0.78
CA ILE A 48 24.40 5.66 -0.89
C ILE A 48 24.11 4.59 -1.96
N PHE A 49 22.89 4.04 -1.99
CA PHE A 49 22.47 3.11 -3.04
C PHE A 49 22.55 3.77 -4.43
N ARG A 50 22.04 4.99 -4.59
CA ARG A 50 22.12 5.75 -5.85
C ARG A 50 23.59 5.97 -6.29
N GLN A 51 24.50 6.29 -5.36
CA GLN A 51 25.93 6.40 -5.70
C GLN A 51 26.52 5.07 -6.18
N ILE A 52 26.19 3.95 -5.52
CA ILE A 52 26.68 2.62 -5.94
C ILE A 52 26.17 2.26 -7.34
N LEU A 53 24.88 2.50 -7.61
CA LEU A 53 24.24 2.15 -8.88
C LEU A 53 24.72 3.01 -10.07
N ILE A 54 25.15 4.26 -9.82
CA ILE A 54 25.73 5.15 -10.83
C ILE A 54 27.26 4.97 -10.96
N SER A 55 27.93 4.42 -9.95
CA SER A 55 29.39 4.23 -9.93
C SER A 55 29.87 3.22 -10.98
N ARG A 56 30.46 3.72 -12.07
CA ARG A 56 31.15 2.92 -13.11
C ARG A 56 32.45 2.26 -12.61
N SER A 57 32.96 2.69 -11.46
CA SER A 57 34.22 2.21 -10.86
C SER A 57 33.94 1.17 -9.78
N GLN A 58 34.50 -0.04 -9.94
CA GLN A 58 34.39 -1.10 -8.92
C GLN A 58 35.03 -0.67 -7.58
N ARG A 59 36.08 0.17 -7.62
CA ARG A 59 36.73 0.70 -6.41
C ARG A 59 35.78 1.59 -5.61
N ASP A 60 35.02 2.44 -6.29
CA ASP A 60 34.08 3.37 -5.65
C ASP A 60 32.79 2.66 -5.22
N GLN A 61 32.31 1.68 -6.00
CA GLN A 61 31.26 0.77 -5.52
C GLN A 61 31.68 0.05 -4.24
N ASN A 62 32.89 -0.53 -4.19
CA ASN A 62 33.39 -1.24 -3.00
C ASN A 62 33.56 -0.30 -1.80
N ARG A 63 33.99 0.94 -2.03
CA ARG A 63 34.09 2.00 -1.00
C ARG A 63 32.75 2.38 -0.39
N TRP A 64 31.68 2.46 -1.18
CA TRP A 64 30.33 2.72 -0.65
C TRP A 64 29.72 1.46 -0.01
N LYS A 65 29.95 0.28 -0.59
CA LYS A 65 29.50 -1.03 -0.06
C LYS A 65 30.11 -1.39 1.30
N SER A 66 31.22 -0.79 1.73
CA SER A 66 31.82 -1.03 3.06
C SER A 66 31.09 -0.32 4.22
N VAL A 67 30.34 0.75 3.93
CA VAL A 67 29.55 1.49 4.94
C VAL A 67 28.29 0.71 5.33
N LEU A 68 27.70 0.02 4.35
CA LEU A 68 26.46 -0.77 4.44
C LEU A 68 26.56 -1.97 5.37
N SER A 69 25.46 -2.31 6.05
CA SER A 69 25.33 -3.56 6.81
C SER A 69 25.04 -4.77 5.90
N GLU A 70 25.13 -5.99 6.43
CA GLU A 70 24.74 -7.22 5.72
C GLU A 70 23.22 -7.31 5.44
N HIS A 71 22.40 -6.46 6.05
CA HIS A 71 21.01 -6.30 5.67
C HIS A 71 20.89 -5.37 4.44
N ASP A 72 21.52 -4.21 4.50
CA ASP A 72 21.51 -3.22 3.41
C ASP A 72 22.12 -3.78 2.12
N LYS A 73 23.22 -4.53 2.22
CA LYS A 73 23.86 -5.21 1.08
C LYS A 73 22.92 -6.19 0.37
N ARG A 74 22.04 -6.90 1.10
CA ARG A 74 21.03 -7.79 0.52
C ARG A 74 19.91 -7.00 -0.16
N CYS A 75 19.46 -5.89 0.44
CA CYS A 75 18.47 -5.02 -0.18
C CYS A 75 19.02 -4.36 -1.45
N LEU A 76 20.28 -3.91 -1.42
CA LEU A 76 21.01 -3.40 -2.59
C LEU A 76 21.14 -4.45 -3.69
N ALA A 77 21.41 -5.72 -3.35
CA ALA A 77 21.50 -6.79 -4.34
C ALA A 77 20.17 -7.02 -5.08
N TYR A 78 19.02 -6.83 -4.43
CA TYR A 78 17.73 -6.84 -5.12
C TYR A 78 17.54 -5.61 -6.02
N VAL A 79 17.86 -4.40 -5.54
CA VAL A 79 17.78 -3.17 -6.36
C VAL A 79 18.72 -3.22 -7.57
N ALA A 80 19.89 -3.87 -7.45
CA ALA A 80 20.93 -3.92 -8.47
C ALA A 80 20.87 -5.15 -9.39
N SER A 81 20.25 -6.25 -8.98
CA SER A 81 20.24 -7.52 -9.73
C SER A 81 19.02 -8.41 -9.48
N GLY A 82 17.97 -7.87 -8.84
CA GLY A 82 16.66 -8.51 -8.78
C GLY A 82 15.83 -8.24 -10.04
N ILE A 83 14.66 -8.88 -10.09
CA ILE A 83 13.72 -8.82 -11.24
C ILE A 83 13.25 -7.39 -11.59
N LEU A 84 13.22 -6.47 -10.62
CA LEU A 84 12.84 -5.06 -10.81
C LEU A 84 14.04 -4.11 -11.00
N SER A 85 15.24 -4.65 -11.25
CA SER A 85 16.46 -3.82 -11.19
C SER A 85 16.59 -2.80 -12.31
N ASP A 86 15.90 -3.00 -13.44
CA ASP A 86 15.95 -2.06 -14.57
C ASP A 86 14.95 -0.90 -14.42
N GLU A 87 13.79 -1.12 -13.79
CA GLU A 87 12.88 -0.06 -13.35
C GLU A 87 13.52 0.79 -12.25
N PHE A 88 14.20 0.15 -11.28
CA PHE A 88 15.01 0.88 -10.30
C PHE A 88 16.16 1.66 -10.99
N ARG A 89 16.85 1.10 -11.99
CA ARG A 89 17.86 1.86 -12.78
C ARG A 89 17.24 3.05 -13.49
N ALA A 90 16.07 2.90 -14.10
CA ALA A 90 15.39 3.97 -14.82
C ALA A 90 15.06 5.17 -13.91
N LEU A 91 14.71 4.91 -12.64
CA LEU A 91 14.47 5.92 -11.62
C LEU A 91 15.73 6.62 -11.09
N LEU A 92 16.96 6.18 -11.44
CA LEU A 92 18.20 6.90 -11.07
C LEU A 92 18.27 8.30 -11.71
N ARG A 93 17.51 8.53 -12.79
CA ARG A 93 17.40 9.82 -13.50
C ARG A 93 16.77 10.94 -12.68
N ILE A 94 16.09 10.62 -11.58
CA ILE A 94 15.38 11.57 -10.71
C ILE A 94 16.04 11.53 -9.33
N PRO A 95 17.02 12.40 -9.02
CA PRO A 95 17.83 12.29 -7.80
C PRO A 95 17.00 12.33 -6.51
N GLY A 96 15.96 13.15 -6.46
CA GLY A 96 15.13 13.36 -5.27
C GLY A 96 14.40 12.12 -4.76
N LEU A 97 14.06 11.17 -5.64
CA LEU A 97 13.39 9.92 -5.25
C LEU A 97 14.22 9.08 -4.28
N TRP A 98 15.55 9.24 -4.29
CA TRP A 98 16.47 8.35 -3.60
C TRP A 98 16.81 8.81 -2.17
N HIS A 99 16.13 9.80 -1.62
CA HIS A 99 16.50 10.36 -0.32
C HIS A 99 15.99 9.53 0.88
N GLN A 100 14.70 9.17 0.92
CA GLN A 100 14.08 8.47 2.04
C GLN A 100 13.51 7.13 1.56
N LEU A 101 14.27 6.04 1.80
CA LEU A 101 13.96 4.71 1.27
C LEU A 101 13.96 3.66 2.40
N PRO A 102 12.79 3.16 2.85
CA PRO A 102 12.68 2.08 3.82
C PRO A 102 12.94 0.71 3.18
N PHE A 103 14.15 0.53 2.63
CA PHE A 103 14.60 -0.68 1.94
C PHE A 103 14.49 -1.96 2.78
N GLY A 104 14.38 -1.86 4.10
CA GLY A 104 14.20 -3.02 4.97
C GLY A 104 12.98 -3.89 4.61
N ASN A 105 11.94 -3.31 3.99
CA ASN A 105 10.76 -4.05 3.54
C ASN A 105 10.97 -4.80 2.21
N MET A 106 12.14 -4.73 1.55
CA MET A 106 12.34 -5.35 0.24
C MET A 106 12.12 -6.88 0.22
N HIS A 107 12.45 -7.56 1.32
CA HIS A 107 12.21 -9.00 1.47
C HIS A 107 10.71 -9.35 1.44
N LYS A 108 9.82 -8.44 1.86
CA LYS A 108 8.36 -8.59 1.74
C LYS A 108 7.92 -8.50 0.28
N ILE A 109 8.53 -7.61 -0.52
CA ILE A 109 8.22 -7.49 -1.96
C ILE A 109 8.62 -8.77 -2.72
N GLN A 110 9.77 -9.37 -2.38
CA GLN A 110 10.14 -10.69 -2.89
C GLN A 110 9.15 -11.79 -2.47
N ALA A 111 8.75 -11.82 -1.19
CA ALA A 111 7.80 -12.80 -0.68
C ALA A 111 6.37 -12.62 -1.25
N MET A 112 5.99 -11.39 -1.63
CA MET A 112 4.68 -11.08 -2.20
C MET A 112 4.48 -11.67 -3.59
N LYS A 113 5.51 -11.85 -4.40
CA LYS A 113 5.37 -12.40 -5.78
C LYS A 113 4.44 -11.59 -6.69
N CYS A 114 4.28 -10.30 -6.41
CA CYS A 114 3.48 -9.34 -7.19
C CYS A 114 4.43 -8.44 -7.99
N PHE A 115 5.18 -9.03 -8.94
CA PHE A 115 6.30 -8.34 -9.58
C PHE A 115 5.82 -7.43 -10.72
N GLU A 116 4.72 -7.81 -11.37
CA GLU A 116 4.07 -7.08 -12.45
C GLU A 116 3.42 -5.80 -11.91
N GLU A 117 2.73 -5.88 -10.76
CA GLU A 117 2.18 -4.72 -10.06
C GLU A 117 3.32 -3.79 -9.57
N SER A 118 4.41 -4.37 -9.08
CA SER A 118 5.59 -3.61 -8.61
C SER A 118 6.31 -2.89 -9.77
N SER A 119 6.53 -3.58 -10.88
CA SER A 119 7.12 -3.08 -12.12
C SER A 119 6.27 -1.94 -12.70
N HIS A 120 4.96 -2.14 -12.77
CA HIS A 120 4.02 -1.12 -13.23
C HIS A 120 4.06 0.13 -12.35
N TYR A 121 4.10 0.00 -11.01
CA TYR A 121 4.21 1.14 -10.10
C TYR A 121 5.52 1.92 -10.35
N LEU A 122 6.67 1.23 -10.38
CA LEU A 122 7.97 1.87 -10.60
C LEU A 122 8.05 2.57 -11.97
N THR A 123 7.48 1.96 -13.01
CA THR A 123 7.35 2.55 -14.35
C THR A 123 6.42 3.77 -14.34
N GLN A 124 5.29 3.73 -13.63
CA GLN A 124 4.38 4.87 -13.47
C GLN A 124 5.08 6.06 -12.80
N ILE A 125 5.94 5.86 -11.79
CA ILE A 125 6.71 6.96 -11.18
C ILE A 125 7.50 7.72 -12.27
N LEU A 126 8.28 7.00 -13.09
CA LEU A 126 9.08 7.64 -14.14
C LEU A 126 8.20 8.33 -15.19
N SER A 127 7.10 7.69 -15.60
CA SER A 127 6.14 8.24 -16.56
C SER A 127 5.51 9.54 -16.06
N ILE A 128 5.12 9.59 -14.79
CA ILE A 128 4.44 10.74 -14.17
C ILE A 128 5.40 11.92 -14.04
N PHE A 129 6.62 11.72 -13.53
CA PHE A 129 7.62 12.79 -13.46
C PHE A 129 8.09 13.26 -14.84
N THR A 130 8.13 12.36 -15.84
CA THR A 130 8.39 12.74 -17.26
C THR A 130 7.27 13.61 -17.83
N GLY A 131 6.02 13.35 -17.44
CA GLY A 131 4.86 14.19 -17.73
C GLY A 131 4.95 15.57 -17.07
N PHE A 132 5.38 15.65 -15.80
CA PHE A 132 5.54 16.93 -15.10
C PHE A 132 6.57 17.84 -15.76
N VAL A 133 7.70 17.30 -16.25
CA VAL A 133 8.68 18.11 -17.02
C VAL A 133 8.26 18.35 -18.48
N ARG A 134 7.02 18.02 -18.86
CA ARG A 134 6.44 18.14 -20.22
C ARG A 134 7.36 17.57 -21.31
N GLY A 135 8.02 16.43 -21.02
CA GLY A 135 8.96 15.79 -21.94
C GLY A 135 10.38 16.38 -21.98
N ASN A 136 10.67 17.49 -21.28
CA ASN A 136 12.04 18.00 -21.13
C ASN A 136 12.84 17.13 -20.15
N THR A 137 13.30 15.96 -20.62
CA THR A 137 13.90 14.93 -19.75
C THR A 137 15.24 15.29 -19.10
N GLN A 138 15.82 16.46 -19.43
CA GLN A 138 16.97 17.02 -18.70
C GLN A 138 16.58 17.57 -17.32
N LEU A 139 15.36 18.12 -17.20
CA LEU A 139 14.86 18.66 -15.92
C LEU A 139 14.62 17.57 -14.87
N LEU A 140 14.53 16.30 -15.25
CA LEU A 140 14.46 15.17 -14.30
C LEU A 140 15.65 15.15 -13.33
N GLU A 141 16.84 15.55 -13.79
CA GLU A 141 18.04 15.62 -12.95
C GLU A 141 18.03 16.83 -12.00
N SER A 142 17.17 17.83 -12.25
CA SER A 142 16.94 18.98 -11.36
C SER A 142 15.89 18.72 -10.27
N ILE A 143 15.20 17.57 -10.30
CA ILE A 143 14.23 17.16 -9.28
C ILE A 143 15.01 16.66 -8.05
N ASP A 144 15.14 17.54 -7.06
CA ASP A 144 15.85 17.29 -5.82
C ASP A 144 14.96 16.65 -4.73
N ASN A 145 15.55 16.33 -3.59
CA ASN A 145 14.85 15.70 -2.47
C ASN A 145 13.81 16.63 -1.83
N TYR A 146 14.02 17.95 -1.88
CA TYR A 146 13.02 18.91 -1.40
C TYR A 146 11.79 18.91 -2.32
N THR A 147 11.98 18.93 -3.64
CA THR A 147 10.89 18.86 -4.63
C THR A 147 10.08 17.57 -4.49
N VAL A 148 10.73 16.41 -4.29
CA VAL A 148 10.01 15.15 -4.07
C VAL A 148 9.25 15.15 -2.75
N ALA A 149 9.86 15.54 -1.62
CA ALA A 149 9.17 15.59 -0.33
C ALA A 149 8.02 16.62 -0.30
N ALA A 150 8.15 17.71 -1.05
CA ALA A 150 7.08 18.70 -1.23
C ALA A 150 5.89 18.13 -2.01
N LEU A 151 6.11 17.24 -2.98
CA LEU A 151 5.06 16.72 -3.87
C LEU A 151 4.48 15.36 -3.45
N GLU A 152 5.29 14.46 -2.89
CA GLU A 152 4.86 13.07 -2.66
C GLU A 152 3.64 12.97 -1.76
N GLY A 153 2.77 12.00 -2.07
CA GLY A 153 1.52 11.77 -1.35
C GLY A 153 0.41 12.81 -1.58
N LYS A 154 0.65 13.89 -2.32
CA LYS A 154 -0.34 14.93 -2.64
C LYS A 154 -0.98 14.68 -4.01
N CYS A 155 -2.11 15.32 -4.29
CA CYS A 155 -2.93 15.16 -5.50
C CYS A 155 -3.50 16.55 -5.93
N PRO A 156 -2.67 17.58 -6.16
CA PRO A 156 -3.10 18.98 -6.16
C PRO A 156 -4.21 19.37 -7.17
N GLY A 157 -4.52 18.52 -8.16
CA GLY A 157 -5.62 18.71 -9.11
C GLY A 157 -7.04 18.33 -8.62
N LEU A 158 -7.19 17.56 -7.53
CA LEU A 158 -8.50 17.12 -6.93
C LEU A 158 -9.26 17.74 -5.57
N PHE A 159 -8.55 18.82 -3.63
CA PHE A 159 -7.16 19.06 -3.06
C PHE A 159 -6.71 20.52 -2.85
N LYS A 160 -7.54 21.54 -3.11
CA LYS A 160 -7.12 22.96 -3.26
C LYS A 160 -6.19 23.54 -2.17
N HIS A 161 -6.19 23.01 -0.95
CA HIS A 161 -5.20 23.33 0.10
C HIS A 161 -3.77 22.87 -0.23
N GLU A 162 -3.58 21.68 -0.81
CA GLU A 162 -2.28 21.18 -1.26
C GLU A 162 -1.67 22.06 -2.36
N ARG A 163 -2.50 22.52 -3.31
CA ARG A 163 -2.07 23.50 -4.33
C ARG A 163 -1.56 24.78 -3.66
N ARG A 164 -2.33 25.35 -2.72
CA ARG A 164 -1.94 26.54 -1.93
C ARG A 164 -0.70 26.33 -1.06
N GLN A 165 -0.37 25.10 -0.67
CA GLN A 165 0.88 24.77 0.03
C GLN A 165 2.09 24.74 -0.92
N LEU A 166 1.87 24.45 -2.21
CA LEU A 166 2.92 24.38 -3.23
C LEU A 166 3.18 25.75 -3.91
N GLU A 167 2.18 26.62 -4.03
CA GLU A 167 2.29 27.95 -4.67
C GLU A 167 3.46 28.79 -4.09
N PRO A 168 3.63 28.96 -2.77
CA PRO A 168 4.79 29.68 -2.20
C PRO A 168 6.15 29.00 -2.45
N LEU A 169 6.17 27.69 -2.71
CA LEU A 169 7.39 26.92 -2.97
C LEU A 169 7.82 27.03 -4.45
N LEU A 170 6.87 27.23 -5.37
CA LEU A 170 7.11 27.65 -6.75
C LEU A 170 7.71 29.06 -6.77
N GLU A 171 7.02 30.03 -6.14
CA GLU A 171 7.41 31.45 -6.13
C GLU A 171 8.80 31.65 -5.55
N SER A 172 9.08 31.05 -4.38
CA SER A 172 10.39 31.14 -3.73
C SER A 172 11.49 30.28 -4.38
N GLY A 173 11.20 29.61 -5.50
CA GLY A 173 12.18 28.83 -6.28
C GLY A 173 12.72 27.59 -5.57
N LYS A 174 11.97 27.06 -4.59
CA LYS A 174 12.35 25.86 -3.84
C LYS A 174 11.92 24.57 -4.54
N LEU A 175 10.85 24.60 -5.33
CA LEU A 175 10.52 23.51 -6.25
C LEU A 175 11.42 23.61 -7.49
N LEU A 176 12.04 22.48 -7.86
CA LEU A 176 12.89 22.31 -9.04
C LEU A 176 13.99 23.41 -9.14
N PRO A 177 14.86 23.57 -8.13
CA PRO A 177 15.72 24.75 -7.96
C PRO A 177 16.79 24.94 -9.05
N GLY A 178 17.06 23.92 -9.88
CA GLY A 178 17.94 24.03 -11.05
C GLY A 178 17.29 24.66 -12.29
N ALA A 179 15.98 24.95 -12.26
CA ALA A 179 15.20 25.35 -13.44
C ALA A 179 14.82 26.84 -13.45
N SER A 180 14.66 27.37 -14.68
CA SER A 180 14.15 28.74 -14.90
C SER A 180 12.72 28.92 -14.34
N PHE A 181 12.30 30.17 -14.17
CA PHE A 181 10.95 30.47 -13.67
C PHE A 181 9.86 29.86 -14.58
N GLU A 182 9.99 30.00 -15.90
CA GLU A 182 9.09 29.45 -16.91
C GLU A 182 9.00 27.91 -16.81
N GLN A 183 10.14 27.23 -16.69
CA GLN A 183 10.19 25.77 -16.53
C GLN A 183 9.55 25.32 -15.21
N ARG A 184 9.76 26.07 -14.11
CA ARG A 184 9.12 25.80 -12.82
C ARG A 184 7.61 26.00 -12.87
N GLN A 185 7.12 27.01 -13.60
CA GLN A 185 5.70 27.25 -13.81
C GLN A 185 5.06 26.12 -14.64
N LEU A 186 5.64 25.77 -15.80
CA LEU A 186 5.16 24.64 -16.63
C LEU A 186 5.12 23.30 -15.87
N PHE A 187 6.09 23.07 -14.99
CA PHE A 187 6.14 21.92 -14.09
C PHE A 187 5.03 21.95 -13.04
N PHE A 188 4.80 23.11 -12.41
CA PHE A 188 3.74 23.30 -11.42
C PHE A 188 2.34 23.17 -12.03
N ASP A 189 2.13 23.68 -13.25
CA ASP A 189 0.86 23.53 -13.96
C ASP A 189 0.60 22.05 -14.31
N ALA A 190 1.60 21.32 -14.79
CA ALA A 190 1.51 19.87 -15.04
C ALA A 190 1.22 19.06 -13.75
N VAL A 191 1.81 19.47 -12.63
CA VAL A 191 1.52 18.92 -11.29
C VAL A 191 0.07 19.22 -10.88
N CYS A 192 -0.44 20.43 -11.13
CA CYS A 192 -1.80 20.82 -10.78
C CYS A 192 -2.88 20.26 -11.73
N GLU A 193 -2.54 19.89 -12.96
CA GLU A 193 -3.40 19.12 -13.86
C GLU A 193 -3.54 17.64 -13.41
N PHE A 194 -2.60 17.14 -12.61
CA PHE A 194 -2.55 15.73 -12.25
C PHE A 194 -3.56 15.37 -11.15
N LYS A 195 -4.59 14.63 -11.57
CA LYS A 195 -5.74 14.20 -10.73
C LYS A 195 -5.51 12.86 -10.02
N ARG A 196 -4.27 12.49 -9.69
CA ARG A 196 -3.92 11.30 -8.92
C ARG A 196 -2.88 11.64 -7.85
N GLN A 197 -2.74 10.79 -6.83
CA GLN A 197 -1.68 10.94 -5.85
C GLN A 197 -0.31 10.85 -6.54
N ILE A 198 0.59 11.79 -6.25
CA ILE A 198 1.94 11.84 -6.80
C ILE A 198 2.78 10.75 -6.10
N PRO A 199 3.22 9.72 -6.84
CA PRO A 199 3.96 8.62 -6.25
C PRO A 199 5.45 8.96 -6.14
N SER A 200 6.12 8.28 -5.22
CA SER A 200 7.57 8.26 -5.07
C SER A 200 8.03 6.85 -4.70
N LEU A 201 9.34 6.65 -4.51
CA LEU A 201 9.82 5.40 -3.93
C LEU A 201 9.38 5.23 -2.47
N SER A 202 9.16 6.32 -1.73
CA SER A 202 8.63 6.28 -0.35
C SER A 202 7.17 5.79 -0.34
N THR A 203 6.32 6.32 -1.22
CA THR A 203 4.94 5.83 -1.36
C THR A 203 4.92 4.39 -1.84
N PHE A 204 5.74 4.02 -2.84
CA PHE A 204 5.88 2.63 -3.30
C PHE A 204 6.10 1.65 -2.15
N PHE A 205 7.10 1.87 -1.28
CA PHE A 205 7.35 0.94 -0.18
C PHE A 205 6.22 0.87 0.85
N ARG A 206 5.52 1.97 1.11
CA ARG A 206 4.34 2.01 2.00
C ARG A 206 3.17 1.25 1.37
N ASP A 207 2.83 1.57 0.12
CA ASP A 207 1.67 1.04 -0.59
C ASP A 207 1.85 -0.47 -0.88
N MET A 208 3.08 -0.90 -1.19
CA MET A 208 3.45 -2.32 -1.25
C MET A 208 3.39 -3.01 0.12
N SER A 209 3.64 -2.29 1.23
CA SER A 209 3.47 -2.86 2.58
C SER A 209 2.00 -3.05 2.96
N TYR A 210 1.09 -2.24 2.41
CA TYR A 210 -0.36 -2.49 2.47
C TYR A 210 -0.77 -3.65 1.54
N LEU A 211 -0.18 -3.72 0.34
CA LEU A 211 -0.42 -4.82 -0.61
C LEU A 211 -0.02 -6.19 -0.03
N GLU A 212 0.96 -6.28 0.89
CA GLU A 212 1.30 -7.54 1.60
C GLU A 212 0.11 -8.09 2.42
N GLY A 213 -0.80 -7.22 2.87
CA GLY A 213 -2.05 -7.63 3.50
C GLY A 213 -3.00 -8.32 2.53
N CYS A 214 -3.15 -7.73 1.34
CA CYS A 214 -4.09 -8.18 0.31
C CYS A 214 -3.56 -9.40 -0.48
N ALA A 215 -2.26 -9.43 -0.75
CA ALA A 215 -1.56 -10.50 -1.46
C ALA A 215 -1.54 -11.83 -0.67
N ARG A 216 -1.85 -11.78 0.64
CA ARG A 216 -2.02 -12.94 1.51
C ARG A 216 -3.33 -13.65 1.21
N TYR A 217 -4.46 -12.93 1.34
CA TYR A 217 -5.80 -13.41 1.03
C TYR A 217 -5.89 -14.05 -0.36
N ILE A 218 -5.22 -13.48 -1.36
CA ILE A 218 -5.20 -14.02 -2.73
C ILE A 218 -4.41 -15.34 -2.84
N LYS A 219 -3.42 -15.60 -1.98
CA LYS A 219 -2.60 -16.83 -2.01
C LYS A 219 -3.23 -18.04 -1.34
N GLU A 220 -4.21 -17.84 -0.46
CA GLU A 220 -5.03 -18.95 0.03
C GLU A 220 -5.96 -19.47 -1.09
N LEU A 221 -6.29 -18.65 -2.09
CA LEU A 221 -7.06 -19.05 -3.29
C LEU A 221 -6.22 -19.80 -4.34
N VAL A 222 -4.90 -19.54 -4.41
CA VAL A 222 -4.05 -20.06 -5.49
C VAL A 222 -2.62 -20.34 -5.05
N LYS A 223 -2.14 -21.54 -5.38
CA LYS A 223 -0.76 -21.98 -5.10
C LYS A 223 0.23 -21.25 -6.01
N VAL A 224 0.86 -20.21 -5.49
CA VAL A 224 1.95 -19.50 -6.19
C VAL A 224 3.26 -20.30 -6.07
N GLU A 225 3.71 -20.89 -7.19
CA GLU A 225 4.95 -21.66 -7.25
C GLU A 225 6.22 -20.81 -7.10
N ARG A 226 7.34 -21.48 -6.80
CA ARG A 226 8.64 -20.83 -6.52
C ARG A 226 9.12 -19.88 -7.61
N ASP A 227 8.82 -20.18 -8.88
CA ASP A 227 9.26 -19.41 -10.04
C ASP A 227 8.08 -18.68 -10.74
N SER A 228 6.88 -18.74 -10.16
CA SER A 228 5.67 -18.03 -10.61
C SER A 228 5.45 -16.71 -9.86
N THR A 229 4.44 -15.95 -10.31
CA THR A 229 3.91 -14.72 -9.71
C THR A 229 2.45 -14.91 -9.29
N VAL A 230 1.90 -13.98 -8.50
CA VAL A 230 0.46 -13.97 -8.17
C VAL A 230 -0.38 -13.79 -9.44
N ARG A 231 0.02 -12.88 -10.33
CA ARG A 231 -0.69 -12.62 -11.59
C ARG A 231 -0.66 -13.82 -12.54
N GLN A 232 0.49 -14.47 -12.75
CA GLN A 232 0.56 -15.67 -13.57
C GLN A 232 -0.28 -16.80 -12.97
N SER A 233 -0.13 -17.08 -11.67
CA SER A 233 -0.92 -18.13 -11.03
C SER A 233 -2.43 -17.87 -11.05
N LEU A 234 -2.88 -16.60 -11.01
CA LEU A 234 -4.28 -16.24 -11.24
C LEU A 234 -4.70 -16.41 -12.71
N ARG A 235 -3.81 -16.13 -13.69
CA ARG A 235 -4.08 -16.35 -15.12
C ARG A 235 -4.25 -17.84 -15.43
N ASP A 236 -3.42 -18.68 -14.82
CA ASP A 236 -3.45 -20.15 -15.00
C ASP A 236 -4.76 -20.80 -14.53
N ILE A 237 -5.52 -20.15 -13.64
CA ILE A 237 -6.81 -20.62 -13.11
C ILE A 237 -8.02 -19.81 -13.61
N PHE A 238 -7.82 -18.86 -14.52
CA PHE A 238 -8.88 -18.01 -15.06
C PHE A 238 -9.53 -18.63 -16.29
N GLN A 239 -10.87 -18.69 -16.29
CA GLN A 239 -11.67 -19.15 -17.41
C GLN A 239 -12.47 -17.97 -17.98
N GLY A 240 -12.16 -17.59 -19.22
CA GLY A 240 -12.89 -16.60 -20.01
C GLY A 240 -12.99 -17.06 -21.46
N ASP A 241 -13.93 -16.48 -22.19
CA ASP A 241 -14.33 -16.94 -23.53
C ASP A 241 -14.49 -15.75 -24.49
N GLU A 242 -14.21 -15.95 -25.78
CA GLU A 242 -14.15 -14.84 -26.74
C GLU A 242 -15.51 -14.20 -26.95
N ASN A 243 -15.58 -12.87 -26.81
CA ASN A 243 -16.84 -12.12 -26.84
C ASN A 243 -17.87 -12.60 -25.80
N SER A 244 -17.41 -13.14 -24.67
CA SER A 244 -18.26 -13.38 -23.50
C SER A 244 -18.51 -12.09 -22.69
N ASP A 245 -19.35 -12.20 -21.68
CA ASP A 245 -19.65 -11.13 -20.73
C ASP A 245 -18.74 -11.28 -19.51
N CYS A 246 -17.95 -10.25 -19.22
CA CYS A 246 -17.16 -10.17 -17.98
C CYS A 246 -18.07 -9.75 -16.82
N VAL A 247 -18.01 -10.47 -15.70
CA VAL A 247 -18.76 -10.16 -14.49
C VAL A 247 -18.10 -9.00 -13.74
N ILE A 248 -18.87 -7.94 -13.47
CA ILE A 248 -18.46 -6.74 -12.73
C ILE A 248 -19.25 -6.62 -11.43
N GLN A 249 -18.55 -6.58 -10.30
CA GLN A 249 -19.13 -6.35 -8.97
C GLN A 249 -19.27 -4.84 -8.69
N SER A 250 -20.52 -4.34 -8.62
CA SER A 250 -20.83 -2.95 -8.24
C SER A 250 -20.89 -2.76 -6.71
N SER A 251 -21.36 -3.77 -5.99
CA SER A 251 -21.42 -3.80 -4.52
C SER A 251 -21.16 -5.21 -4.02
N ASP A 252 -20.97 -5.42 -2.71
CA ASP A 252 -20.72 -6.76 -2.15
C ASP A 252 -21.82 -7.80 -2.53
N THR A 253 -23.04 -7.36 -2.85
CA THR A 253 -24.14 -8.21 -3.36
C THR A 253 -24.38 -8.11 -4.88
N ASN A 254 -24.17 -6.96 -5.51
CA ASN A 254 -24.66 -6.68 -6.87
C ASN A 254 -23.57 -6.89 -7.93
N PHE A 255 -23.91 -7.68 -8.94
CA PHE A 255 -23.06 -8.00 -10.09
C PHE A 255 -23.80 -7.65 -11.39
N HIS A 256 -23.07 -7.15 -12.40
CA HIS A 256 -23.58 -6.87 -13.73
C HIS A 256 -22.60 -7.35 -14.81
N ASN A 257 -23.10 -7.54 -16.04
CA ASN A 257 -22.29 -8.01 -17.16
C ASN A 257 -21.74 -6.83 -17.97
N LEU A 258 -20.45 -6.90 -18.32
CA LEU A 258 -19.80 -6.00 -19.27
C LEU A 258 -19.32 -6.82 -20.47
N ARG A 259 -19.73 -6.43 -21.68
CA ARG A 259 -19.32 -7.10 -22.92
C ARG A 259 -17.84 -6.81 -23.20
N VAL A 260 -16.99 -7.84 -23.22
CA VAL A 260 -15.53 -7.69 -23.43
C VAL A 260 -15.05 -8.74 -24.43
N SER A 261 -14.56 -8.30 -25.59
CA SER A 261 -14.17 -9.22 -26.67
C SER A 261 -12.91 -10.05 -26.37
N ALA A 262 -11.92 -9.47 -25.68
CA ALA A 262 -10.61 -10.10 -25.47
C ALA A 262 -10.49 -10.80 -24.10
N VAL A 263 -10.10 -12.07 -24.09
CA VAL A 263 -9.96 -12.90 -22.87
C VAL A 263 -8.83 -12.41 -21.94
N GLU A 264 -7.81 -11.72 -22.47
CA GLU A 264 -6.82 -11.01 -21.64
C GLU A 264 -7.45 -9.81 -20.92
N GLU A 265 -8.29 -9.02 -21.59
CA GLU A 265 -8.96 -7.86 -20.98
C GLU A 265 -9.99 -8.29 -19.91
N GLN A 266 -10.73 -9.37 -20.16
CA GLN A 266 -11.61 -10.00 -19.17
C GLN A 266 -10.83 -10.39 -17.90
N PHE A 267 -9.67 -11.04 -18.05
CA PHE A 267 -8.79 -11.40 -16.92
C PHE A 267 -8.23 -10.16 -16.23
N ASP A 268 -7.80 -9.15 -16.98
CA ASP A 268 -7.22 -7.92 -16.45
C ASP A 268 -8.28 -7.10 -15.66
N ILE A 269 -9.56 -7.25 -16.00
CA ILE A 269 -10.70 -6.73 -15.24
C ILE A 269 -10.99 -7.60 -14.01
N ALA A 270 -11.09 -8.91 -14.16
CA ALA A 270 -11.36 -9.86 -13.07
C ALA A 270 -10.28 -9.82 -11.97
N GLN A 271 -8.99 -9.78 -12.34
CA GLN A 271 -7.87 -9.62 -11.41
C GLN A 271 -8.02 -8.34 -10.59
N ARG A 272 -8.33 -7.19 -11.23
CA ARG A 272 -8.48 -5.90 -10.54
C ARG A 272 -9.60 -5.96 -9.50
N GLN A 273 -10.73 -6.59 -9.84
CA GLN A 273 -11.84 -6.78 -8.91
C GLN A 273 -11.47 -7.68 -7.73
N LEU A 274 -10.73 -8.77 -7.97
CA LEU A 274 -10.24 -9.66 -6.92
C LEU A 274 -9.31 -8.92 -5.93
N TRP A 275 -8.39 -8.09 -6.45
CA TRP A 275 -7.55 -7.22 -5.62
C TRP A 275 -8.38 -6.19 -4.83
N LEU A 276 -9.39 -5.56 -5.43
CA LEU A 276 -10.28 -4.63 -4.73
C LEU A 276 -11.09 -5.33 -3.61
N CYS A 277 -11.54 -6.57 -3.84
CA CYS A 277 -12.21 -7.37 -2.81
C CYS A 277 -11.25 -7.72 -1.66
N ALA A 278 -10.03 -8.18 -1.96
CA ALA A 278 -8.99 -8.44 -0.96
C ALA A 278 -8.60 -7.17 -0.17
N MET A 279 -8.60 -5.99 -0.81
CA MET A 279 -8.40 -4.70 -0.14
C MET A 279 -9.52 -4.38 0.85
N ARG A 280 -10.80 -4.57 0.50
CA ARG A 280 -11.93 -4.40 1.43
C ARG A 280 -11.77 -5.31 2.66
N LYS A 281 -11.49 -6.60 2.46
CA LYS A 281 -11.35 -7.57 3.58
C LYS A 281 -10.09 -7.32 4.42
N SER A 282 -8.97 -6.93 3.81
CA SER A 282 -7.76 -6.56 4.55
C SER A 282 -7.88 -5.25 5.36
N LEU A 283 -8.92 -4.44 5.13
CA LEU A 283 -9.25 -3.26 5.95
C LEU A 283 -10.29 -3.58 7.04
N ALA A 284 -11.22 -4.50 6.78
CA ALA A 284 -12.22 -4.95 7.74
C ALA A 284 -11.64 -5.86 8.85
N SER A 285 -10.55 -6.58 8.55
CA SER A 285 -9.81 -7.38 9.53
C SER A 285 -9.33 -6.51 10.71
N PRO A 286 -9.75 -6.78 11.96
CA PRO A 286 -9.36 -5.95 13.11
C PRO A 286 -7.85 -6.04 13.34
N VAL A 287 -7.15 -4.92 13.14
CA VAL A 287 -5.71 -4.82 13.41
C VAL A 287 -5.51 -4.72 14.92
N GLY A 288 -5.49 -5.87 15.59
CA GLY A 288 -5.02 -5.99 16.96
C GLY A 288 -3.64 -5.32 17.09
N PRO A 289 -3.37 -4.60 18.19
CA PRO A 289 -2.18 -3.77 18.31
C PRO A 289 -0.92 -4.60 18.09
N GLN A 290 -0.10 -4.23 17.10
CA GLN A 290 1.17 -4.90 16.83
C GLN A 290 2.17 -4.58 17.94
N THR A 291 2.08 -5.33 19.02
CA THR A 291 3.10 -5.41 20.07
C THR A 291 4.36 -6.04 19.47
N ALA A 292 5.20 -5.19 18.89
CA ALA A 292 6.61 -5.49 18.75
C ALA A 292 7.14 -6.00 20.11
N LEU A 293 7.95 -7.06 20.09
CA LEU A 293 8.28 -7.93 21.24
C LEU A 293 7.26 -9.05 21.54
N LEU A 294 7.00 -9.94 20.57
CA LEU A 294 6.95 -11.38 20.86
C LEU A 294 7.35 -12.20 19.62
N ALA A 295 8.31 -13.11 19.76
CA ALA A 295 8.73 -13.99 18.68
C ALA A 295 7.77 -15.19 18.56
N LYS A 296 7.44 -15.59 17.33
CA LYS A 296 6.61 -16.75 17.00
C LYS A 296 5.14 -16.71 17.49
N SER A 297 4.52 -15.53 17.60
CA SER A 297 3.07 -15.50 17.41
C SER A 297 2.78 -16.01 15.99
N LYS A 298 1.84 -16.95 15.86
CA LYS A 298 1.26 -17.29 14.55
C LYS A 298 0.62 -15.99 14.06
N ARG A 299 1.02 -15.47 12.89
CA ARG A 299 0.31 -14.32 12.27
C ARG A 299 -1.18 -14.68 12.27
N PRO A 300 -2.10 -13.77 12.65
CA PRO A 300 -3.52 -14.11 12.70
C PRO A 300 -3.91 -14.75 11.37
N SER A 301 -4.48 -15.94 11.44
CA SER A 301 -5.02 -16.60 10.26
C SER A 301 -6.05 -15.67 9.63
N GLU A 302 -6.06 -15.64 8.31
CA GLU A 302 -7.01 -14.81 7.58
C GLU A 302 -8.44 -15.17 7.97
N ASP A 303 -9.24 -14.13 8.19
CA ASP A 303 -10.61 -14.21 8.70
C ASP A 303 -11.39 -15.23 7.85
N PRO A 304 -11.82 -16.38 8.42
CA PRO A 304 -12.41 -17.46 7.62
C PRO A 304 -13.64 -17.01 6.84
N VAL A 305 -14.44 -16.11 7.42
CA VAL A 305 -15.57 -15.43 6.77
C VAL A 305 -15.10 -14.67 5.52
N SER A 306 -14.07 -13.85 5.64
CA SER A 306 -13.47 -13.13 4.51
C SER A 306 -12.87 -14.06 3.45
N LEU A 307 -12.27 -15.19 3.82
CA LEU A 307 -11.75 -16.19 2.88
C LEU A 307 -12.87 -16.88 2.09
N ILE A 308 -13.94 -17.35 2.75
CA ILE A 308 -15.10 -17.95 2.09
C ILE A 308 -15.76 -16.92 1.15
N GLN A 309 -15.96 -15.68 1.62
CA GLN A 309 -16.51 -14.59 0.78
C GLN A 309 -15.63 -14.29 -0.43
N LEU A 310 -14.30 -14.28 -0.27
CA LEU A 310 -13.37 -14.03 -1.38
C LEU A 310 -13.35 -15.18 -2.38
N ALA A 311 -13.45 -16.44 -1.94
CA ALA A 311 -13.56 -17.60 -2.81
C ALA A 311 -14.87 -17.59 -3.63
N LEU A 312 -16.01 -17.28 -2.99
CA LEU A 312 -17.30 -17.13 -3.67
C LEU A 312 -17.31 -15.98 -4.70
N VAL A 313 -16.61 -14.88 -4.42
CA VAL A 313 -16.39 -13.80 -5.41
C VAL A 313 -15.45 -14.27 -6.52
N SER A 314 -14.42 -15.05 -6.21
CA SER A 314 -13.45 -15.57 -7.19
C SER A 314 -14.11 -16.47 -8.24
N GLN A 315 -14.98 -17.40 -7.82
CA GLN A 315 -15.76 -18.23 -8.74
C GLN A 315 -16.65 -17.37 -9.67
N LYS A 316 -17.32 -16.35 -9.13
CA LYS A 316 -18.14 -15.41 -9.93
C LYS A 316 -17.33 -14.58 -10.92
N LEU A 317 -16.05 -14.36 -10.65
CA LEU A 317 -15.11 -13.65 -11.53
C LEU A 317 -14.39 -14.59 -12.52
N GLY A 318 -14.75 -15.88 -12.58
CA GLY A 318 -14.17 -16.85 -13.51
C GLY A 318 -12.86 -17.51 -13.05
N PHE A 319 -12.49 -17.39 -11.77
CA PHE A 319 -11.32 -18.08 -11.21
C PHE A 319 -11.72 -19.43 -10.60
N HIS A 320 -11.14 -20.52 -11.08
CA HIS A 320 -11.49 -21.88 -10.69
C HIS A 320 -10.25 -22.70 -10.28
N SER A 321 -10.14 -23.03 -9.00
CA SER A 321 -9.07 -23.85 -8.45
C SER A 321 -9.63 -24.77 -7.36
N SER A 322 -8.97 -25.90 -7.10
CA SER A 322 -9.37 -26.81 -6.01
C SER A 322 -9.37 -26.14 -4.63
N GLN A 323 -8.57 -25.10 -4.43
CA GLN A 323 -8.52 -24.31 -3.20
C GLN A 323 -9.72 -23.36 -3.12
N ILE A 324 -10.06 -22.69 -4.22
CA ILE A 324 -11.26 -21.84 -4.33
C ILE A 324 -12.51 -22.69 -4.05
N ASP A 325 -12.62 -23.87 -4.67
CA ASP A 325 -13.78 -24.74 -4.50
C ASP A 325 -13.87 -25.32 -3.07
N GLN A 326 -12.74 -25.64 -2.45
CA GLN A 326 -12.69 -26.04 -1.02
C GLN A 326 -13.13 -24.90 -0.09
N LEU A 327 -12.63 -23.68 -0.30
CA LEU A 327 -13.01 -22.51 0.49
C LEU A 327 -14.48 -22.12 0.28
N ALA A 328 -14.97 -22.16 -0.98
CA ALA A 328 -16.36 -21.87 -1.32
C ALA A 328 -17.35 -22.96 -0.83
N SER A 329 -16.87 -24.18 -0.55
CA SER A 329 -17.69 -25.23 0.08
C SER A 329 -17.94 -25.03 1.59
N GLY A 330 -17.28 -24.04 2.20
CA GLY A 330 -17.50 -23.67 3.60
C GLY A 330 -18.88 -23.03 3.83
N ASP A 331 -19.58 -23.46 4.88
CA ASP A 331 -20.83 -22.84 5.31
C ASP A 331 -20.56 -21.45 5.88
N LEU A 332 -20.71 -20.43 5.03
CA LEU A 332 -20.51 -19.03 5.36
C LEU A 332 -21.37 -18.55 6.54
N HIS A 333 -22.60 -19.06 6.69
CA HIS A 333 -23.50 -18.64 7.77
C HIS A 333 -23.05 -19.23 9.11
N LYS A 334 -22.66 -20.50 9.12
CA LYS A 334 -22.05 -21.15 10.29
C LYS A 334 -20.72 -20.52 10.67
N GLU A 335 -19.89 -20.12 9.70
CA GLU A 335 -18.60 -19.49 9.99
C GLU A 335 -18.78 -18.07 10.54
N ILE A 336 -19.70 -17.27 9.98
CA ILE A 336 -20.11 -15.97 10.54
C ILE A 336 -20.62 -16.13 11.97
N ALA A 337 -21.47 -17.12 12.23
CA ALA A 337 -21.95 -17.42 13.57
C ALA A 337 -20.79 -17.80 14.51
N THR A 338 -19.90 -18.68 14.08
CA THR A 338 -18.77 -19.18 14.88
C THR A 338 -17.78 -18.07 15.26
N GLU A 339 -17.38 -17.24 14.30
CA GLU A 339 -16.49 -16.09 14.55
C GLU A 339 -17.17 -15.00 15.39
N THR A 340 -18.46 -14.75 15.17
CA THR A 340 -19.22 -13.80 16.00
C THR A 340 -19.33 -14.29 17.45
N LEU A 341 -19.56 -15.58 17.67
CA LEU A 341 -19.53 -16.20 19.00
C LEU A 341 -18.15 -16.09 19.66
N LEU A 342 -17.07 -16.32 18.91
CA LEU A 342 -15.69 -16.15 19.39
C LEU A 342 -15.41 -14.71 19.82
N ARG A 343 -15.83 -13.71 19.02
CA ARG A 343 -15.70 -12.28 19.37
C ARG A 343 -16.49 -11.92 20.63
N ILE A 344 -17.73 -12.40 20.76
CA ILE A 344 -18.54 -12.22 21.98
C ILE A 344 -17.82 -12.84 23.19
N GLN A 345 -17.37 -14.09 23.11
CA GLN A 345 -16.63 -14.75 24.20
C GLN A 345 -15.33 -14.00 24.59
N GLN A 346 -14.60 -13.46 23.62
CA GLN A 346 -13.40 -12.65 23.89
C GLN A 346 -13.74 -11.33 24.59
N GLN A 347 -14.78 -10.62 24.16
CA GLN A 347 -15.25 -9.39 24.83
C GLN A 347 -15.73 -9.67 26.26
N LEU A 348 -16.46 -10.77 26.48
CA LEU A 348 -16.89 -11.21 27.81
C LEU A 348 -15.69 -11.47 28.73
N ASN A 349 -14.64 -12.12 28.23
CA ASN A 349 -13.40 -12.39 28.99
C ASN A 349 -12.53 -11.15 29.26
N HIS A 350 -12.81 -10.00 28.63
CA HIS A 350 -12.07 -8.75 28.81
C HIS A 350 -12.83 -7.67 29.60
N THR A 351 -14.12 -7.85 29.87
CA THR A 351 -14.97 -6.87 30.57
C THR A 351 -15.11 -7.18 32.06
N ASP A 352 -14.01 -7.00 32.80
CA ASP A 352 -13.90 -7.21 34.25
C ASP A 352 -14.59 -6.10 35.08
N GLY A 353 -15.81 -5.69 34.69
CA GLY A 353 -16.47 -4.51 35.28
C GLY A 353 -17.76 -4.02 34.60
N ARG A 354 -18.76 -4.89 34.43
CA ARG A 354 -20.23 -4.57 34.42
C ARG A 354 -21.06 -5.85 34.27
N ASP A 355 -21.55 -6.39 35.37
CA ASP A 355 -22.15 -7.72 35.44
C ASP A 355 -23.50 -7.88 34.71
N SER A 356 -24.12 -6.81 34.23
CA SER A 356 -25.48 -6.82 33.68
C SER A 356 -25.61 -7.40 32.26
N PHE A 357 -24.54 -7.38 31.45
CA PHE A 357 -24.58 -7.90 30.06
C PHE A 357 -24.04 -9.32 29.91
N GLN A 358 -23.22 -9.79 30.86
CA GLN A 358 -22.62 -11.12 30.85
C GLN A 358 -23.65 -12.26 30.74
N PRO A 359 -24.78 -12.27 31.48
CA PRO A 359 -25.76 -13.36 31.38
C PRO A 359 -26.51 -13.39 30.05
N ALA A 360 -26.87 -12.22 29.52
CA ALA A 360 -27.61 -12.10 28.26
C ALA A 360 -26.77 -12.57 27.07
N LEU A 361 -25.53 -12.07 26.96
CA LEU A 361 -24.61 -12.48 25.90
C LEU A 361 -24.23 -13.97 26.01
N LYS A 362 -24.06 -14.51 27.23
CA LYS A 362 -23.84 -15.95 27.42
C LYS A 362 -25.07 -16.79 27.02
N THR A 363 -26.28 -16.29 27.23
CA THR A 363 -27.52 -16.94 26.78
C THR A 363 -27.62 -16.95 25.25
N ILE A 364 -27.28 -15.84 24.58
CA ILE A 364 -27.18 -15.78 23.12
C ILE A 364 -26.12 -16.77 22.61
N VAL A 365 -24.95 -16.85 23.27
CA VAL A 365 -23.89 -17.81 22.92
C VAL A 365 -24.39 -19.25 22.98
N ASN A 366 -25.08 -19.64 24.05
CA ASN A 366 -25.67 -20.97 24.18
C ASN A 366 -26.73 -21.24 23.10
N LEU A 367 -27.65 -20.31 22.86
CA LEU A 367 -28.75 -20.48 21.89
C LEU A 367 -28.25 -20.73 20.45
N VAL A 368 -27.15 -20.10 20.03
CA VAL A 368 -26.55 -20.33 18.71
C VAL A 368 -25.78 -21.66 18.67
N GLN A 369 -25.12 -22.05 19.78
CA GLN A 369 -24.45 -23.35 19.90
C GLN A 369 -25.44 -24.53 19.91
N GLU A 370 -26.62 -24.37 20.52
CA GLU A 370 -27.66 -25.40 20.51
C GLU A 370 -28.34 -25.48 19.13
N LYS A 371 -28.67 -24.34 18.51
CA LYS A 371 -29.34 -24.32 17.18
C LYS A 371 -28.46 -24.81 16.02
N THR A 372 -27.13 -24.80 16.15
CA THR A 372 -26.21 -25.30 15.09
C THR A 372 -26.18 -26.82 14.94
N SER A 373 -26.94 -27.57 15.74
CA SER A 373 -27.05 -29.04 15.65
C SER A 373 -28.32 -29.56 14.93
N LEU A 374 -29.20 -28.67 14.45
CA LEU A 374 -30.52 -29.06 13.94
C LEU A 374 -30.61 -29.00 12.41
N LYS A 375 -30.84 -30.19 11.81
CA LYS A 375 -31.52 -30.28 10.51
C LYS A 375 -32.96 -29.77 10.65
N GLU A 376 -33.48 -29.17 9.59
CA GLU A 376 -34.91 -29.12 9.20
C GLU A 376 -35.91 -29.24 10.37
N ILE A 377 -36.14 -28.14 11.10
CA ILE A 377 -37.35 -28.00 11.91
C ILE A 377 -38.46 -27.47 11.00
N GLU A 378 -39.35 -28.37 10.59
CA GLU A 378 -40.67 -27.97 10.10
C GLU A 378 -41.48 -27.36 11.25
N GLY A 379 -41.86 -26.09 11.07
CA GLY A 379 -42.99 -25.40 11.71
C GLY A 379 -43.29 -25.64 13.20
N ASN A 380 -43.08 -24.59 14.01
CA ASN A 380 -44.25 -23.91 14.55
C ASN A 380 -44.00 -22.42 14.78
N GLY A 381 -45.04 -21.60 14.65
CA GLY A 381 -44.93 -20.15 14.65
C GLY A 381 -44.94 -19.55 16.06
N ASP A 382 -43.77 -19.18 16.57
CA ASP A 382 -43.63 -18.21 17.66
C ASP A 382 -42.75 -17.05 17.17
N GLU A 383 -43.39 -15.92 16.85
CA GLU A 383 -42.73 -14.76 16.25
C GLU A 383 -41.77 -14.05 17.23
N SER A 384 -41.92 -14.26 18.54
CA SER A 384 -41.08 -13.61 19.56
C SER A 384 -39.61 -14.03 19.43
N HIS A 385 -39.36 -15.33 19.29
CA HIS A 385 -38.02 -15.89 19.10
C HIS A 385 -37.40 -15.58 17.73
N VAL A 386 -38.20 -15.13 16.75
CA VAL A 386 -37.68 -14.60 15.48
C VAL A 386 -37.24 -13.15 15.65
N GLN A 387 -38.04 -12.31 16.30
CA GLN A 387 -37.73 -10.89 16.49
C GLN A 387 -36.50 -10.67 17.39
N ASP A 388 -36.32 -11.42 18.48
CA ASP A 388 -35.12 -11.30 19.33
C ASP A 388 -33.84 -11.72 18.57
N VAL A 389 -33.91 -12.77 17.75
CA VAL A 389 -32.79 -13.23 16.93
C VAL A 389 -32.51 -12.27 15.78
N GLU A 390 -33.53 -11.71 15.14
CA GLU A 390 -33.38 -10.70 14.10
C GLU A 390 -32.81 -9.38 14.68
N ALA A 391 -33.27 -8.95 15.86
CA ALA A 391 -32.72 -7.79 16.56
C ALA A 391 -31.26 -8.01 16.95
N ALA A 392 -30.91 -9.19 17.48
CA ALA A 392 -29.52 -9.55 17.75
C ALA A 392 -28.67 -9.57 16.48
N ILE A 393 -29.17 -10.16 15.38
CA ILE A 393 -28.48 -10.17 14.08
C ILE A 393 -28.31 -8.74 13.53
N ARG A 394 -29.31 -7.86 13.63
CA ARG A 394 -29.21 -6.45 13.23
C ARG A 394 -28.15 -5.70 14.03
N VAL A 395 -28.13 -5.86 15.36
CA VAL A 395 -27.14 -5.23 16.25
C VAL A 395 -25.72 -5.75 15.99
N LEU A 396 -25.57 -7.06 15.79
CA LEU A 396 -24.29 -7.66 15.44
C LEU A 396 -23.83 -7.22 14.04
N MET A 397 -24.73 -7.16 13.05
CA MET A 397 -24.39 -6.72 11.69
C MET A 397 -24.07 -5.23 11.59
N SER A 398 -24.59 -4.36 12.48
CA SER A 398 -24.10 -2.97 12.54
C SER A 398 -22.62 -2.89 12.92
N ASP A 399 -22.11 -3.77 13.77
CA ASP A 399 -20.67 -3.81 14.10
C ASP A 399 -19.80 -4.41 12.97
N TRP A 400 -20.38 -5.17 12.04
CA TRP A 400 -19.70 -5.62 10.80
C TRP A 400 -19.61 -4.53 9.72
N HIS A 401 -20.20 -3.34 9.93
CA HIS A 401 -20.03 -2.16 9.09
C HIS A 401 -19.44 -0.99 9.91
N PRO A 402 -18.11 -0.76 9.87
CA PRO A 402 -17.44 0.32 10.61
C PRO A 402 -17.66 1.73 10.04
N TYR A 403 -18.83 1.96 9.41
CA TYR A 403 -19.26 3.20 8.77
C TYR A 403 -20.79 3.37 8.89
N ASP A 404 -21.29 3.66 10.09
CA ASP A 404 -21.96 4.95 10.33
C ASP A 404 -22.31 5.22 11.80
N ALA A 405 -21.52 6.08 12.45
CA ALA A 405 -21.93 6.89 13.60
C ALA A 405 -21.00 8.11 13.73
N PHE A 406 -21.55 9.26 14.15
CA PHE A 406 -20.82 10.49 14.51
C PHE A 406 -20.00 11.20 13.41
N THR A 407 -20.63 11.53 12.28
CA THR A 407 -20.34 12.83 11.63
C THR A 407 -21.63 13.62 11.38
N GLN A 408 -21.86 14.68 12.16
CA GLN A 408 -22.95 15.65 11.95
C GLN A 408 -22.60 16.66 10.83
N SER A 409 -22.15 16.15 9.69
CA SER A 409 -21.86 16.91 8.47
C SER A 409 -22.47 16.15 7.30
N GLY A 410 -23.68 16.55 6.90
CA GLY A 410 -24.51 15.77 6.00
C GLY A 410 -23.90 15.57 4.62
N LEU A 411 -23.64 14.31 4.28
CA LEU A 411 -23.77 13.68 2.97
C LEU A 411 -23.79 12.17 3.22
N SER A 412 -24.87 11.49 2.83
CA SER A 412 -25.05 10.05 3.00
C SER A 412 -24.09 9.27 2.10
N ILE A 413 -23.74 8.04 2.51
CA ILE A 413 -23.03 7.09 1.64
C ILE A 413 -23.83 6.84 0.34
N TYR A 414 -25.17 6.84 0.37
CA TYR A 414 -25.98 6.76 -0.86
C TYR A 414 -25.78 7.96 -1.78
N GLU A 415 -25.79 9.19 -1.25
CA GLU A 415 -25.55 10.42 -2.04
C GLU A 415 -24.12 10.44 -2.61
N CYS A 416 -23.16 9.82 -1.91
CA CYS A 416 -21.79 9.64 -2.39
C CYS A 416 -21.70 8.60 -3.54
N PHE A 417 -22.52 7.54 -3.51
CA PHE A 417 -22.58 6.53 -4.58
C PHE A 417 -23.35 7.04 -5.81
N ASP A 418 -24.47 7.73 -5.64
CA ASP A 418 -25.21 8.34 -6.75
C ASP A 418 -24.38 9.43 -7.46
N SER A 419 -23.54 10.17 -6.72
CA SER A 419 -22.56 11.10 -7.30
C SER A 419 -21.36 10.41 -7.99
N ALA A 420 -21.22 9.09 -7.88
CA ALA A 420 -20.22 8.30 -8.59
C ALA A 420 -20.80 7.54 -9.81
N ILE A 421 -22.11 7.28 -9.81
CA ILE A 421 -22.85 6.65 -10.91
C ILE A 421 -23.38 7.69 -11.90
N SER A 422 -23.81 8.86 -11.42
CA SER A 422 -24.08 10.02 -12.28
C SER A 422 -22.76 10.63 -12.79
N ASN A 423 -22.71 10.91 -14.09
CA ASN A 423 -21.45 11.04 -14.84
C ASN A 423 -20.82 12.45 -14.79
N ASP A 424 -20.73 13.06 -13.60
CA ASP A 424 -20.14 14.40 -13.38
C ASP A 424 -18.92 14.31 -12.44
N GLY A 425 -17.90 13.56 -12.90
CA GLY A 425 -16.85 12.99 -12.05
C GLY A 425 -16.10 13.96 -11.12
N LYS A 426 -16.39 13.87 -9.81
CA LYS A 426 -15.56 14.35 -8.71
C LYS A 426 -15.63 13.43 -7.48
N ILE A 427 -14.45 13.03 -7.01
CA ILE A 427 -14.12 12.73 -5.60
C ILE A 427 -14.89 11.57 -4.92
N LEU A 428 -14.22 10.42 -4.73
CA LEU A 428 -14.12 9.78 -3.40
C LEU A 428 -12.99 8.73 -3.29
N MET A 429 -11.74 9.16 -3.50
CA MET A 429 -10.52 8.38 -3.17
C MET A 429 -9.77 9.07 -2.03
N ARG A 430 -10.39 9.17 -0.85
CA ARG A 430 -9.90 10.05 0.23
C ARG A 430 -10.24 9.65 1.68
N ARG A 431 -10.20 8.36 2.00
CA ARG A 431 -9.93 7.88 3.39
C ARG A 431 -9.42 6.43 3.54
N VAL A 432 -9.02 5.80 2.44
CA VAL A 432 -8.16 4.61 2.43
C VAL A 432 -6.89 5.01 1.67
N TYR A 433 -5.83 5.37 2.41
CA TYR A 433 -4.38 5.36 2.09
C TYR A 433 -3.62 6.13 3.18
#